data_AF-A0A1V4Z3P0-F1
#
_entry.id   AF-A0A1V4Z3P0-F1
#
_cell.length_a   1.000
_cell.length_b   1.000
_cell.length_c   1.000
_cell.angle_alpha   90.00
_cell.angle_beta   90.00
_cell.angle_gamma   90.00
#
_symmetry.space_group_name_H-M   'P 1'
#
loop_
_entity.id
_entity.type
_entity.pdbx_description
1 polymer ?
#
loop_
_entity_poly.entity_id
_entity_poly.type
_entity_poly.pdbx_seq_one_letter_code
_entity_poly.pdbx_strand_id
1 'polypeptide(L)'
;MAAHACRSVIRQSIEKTVIGTGVKDQWRCSISPKKIFSAITSALRHNYSVVDESVAIVIILVLVCGIAYAVGGSPGNQSDPFTVSLSYTMTLENGTTMKYYETNASLYKMFIHNVPEARNVTYDEVISFILDDDTDQVPYGYDSYICIDYAVAVHDNAERRNISAGLVTCDIRDGKHALNVFNTTDRGPVYVDCTGARPGDPAHNYDKIARIDGRYRVEPVADISPYYYVSHQNDTVSNIRVYW
;
A
#
# COMPACT_ATOMS: atom_id res chain seq x y z
N MET A 1 30.02 -10.60 31.43
CA MET A 1 28.91 -11.44 30.88
C MET A 1 27.95 -10.63 29.99
N ALA A 2 27.54 -9.41 30.36
CA ALA A 2 26.64 -8.56 29.55
C ALA A 2 27.17 -8.21 28.14
N ALA A 3 28.47 -7.93 27.98
CA ALA A 3 29.06 -7.57 26.69
C ALA A 3 29.06 -8.72 25.64
N HIS A 4 29.08 -9.98 26.11
CA HIS A 4 29.03 -11.14 25.21
C HIS A 4 27.59 -11.44 24.76
N ALA A 5 26.62 -11.26 25.66
CA ALA A 5 25.20 -11.32 25.35
C ALA A 5 24.79 -10.24 24.34
N CYS A 6 25.26 -9.00 24.54
CA CYS A 6 24.98 -7.87 23.63
C CYS A 6 25.50 -8.11 22.20
N ARG A 7 26.72 -8.65 22.05
CA ARG A 7 27.26 -9.03 20.73
C ARG A 7 26.45 -10.11 20.03
N SER A 8 25.89 -11.07 20.78
CA SER A 8 25.07 -12.14 20.21
C SER A 8 23.71 -11.64 19.70
N VAL A 9 23.09 -10.70 20.43
CA VAL A 9 21.81 -10.09 20.07
C VAL A 9 21.95 -9.18 18.86
N ILE A 10 23.02 -8.37 18.79
CA ILE A 10 23.29 -7.50 17.64
C ILE A 10 23.54 -8.34 16.37
N ARG A 11 24.28 -9.44 16.47
CA ARG A 11 24.52 -10.34 15.35
C ARG A 11 23.22 -10.99 14.87
N GLN A 12 22.36 -11.45 15.80
CA GLN A 12 21.06 -12.01 15.46
C GLN A 12 20.11 -11.00 14.82
N SER A 13 20.08 -9.75 15.29
CA SER A 13 19.23 -8.71 14.71
C SER A 13 19.70 -8.30 13.31
N ILE A 14 21.02 -8.14 13.10
CA ILE A 14 21.56 -7.83 11.76
C ILE A 14 21.33 -9.01 10.80
N GLU A 15 21.56 -10.24 11.22
CA GLU A 15 21.30 -11.43 10.39
C GLU A 15 19.79 -11.56 10.07
N LYS A 16 18.88 -11.24 11.01
CA LYS A 16 17.43 -11.23 10.75
C LYS A 16 16.99 -10.10 9.82
N THR A 17 17.54 -8.90 9.94
CA THR A 17 17.21 -7.77 9.05
C THR A 17 17.77 -7.97 7.63
N VAL A 18 18.93 -8.63 7.49
CA VAL A 18 19.52 -8.93 6.18
C VAL A 18 18.90 -10.17 5.51
N ILE A 19 18.48 -11.17 6.29
CA ILE A 19 17.90 -12.43 5.76
C ILE A 19 16.37 -12.33 5.61
N GLY A 20 15.68 -11.57 6.46
CA GLY A 20 14.22 -11.45 6.48
C GLY A 20 13.62 -10.57 5.37
N THR A 21 14.45 -9.85 4.61
CA THR A 21 14.01 -9.04 3.47
C THR A 21 14.03 -9.81 2.14
N GLY A 22 14.41 -11.10 2.13
CA GLY A 22 14.49 -11.88 0.89
C GLY A 22 15.57 -11.42 -0.09
N VAL A 23 16.38 -10.40 0.26
CA VAL A 23 17.37 -9.80 -0.65
C VAL A 23 18.72 -10.51 -0.55
N LYS A 24 18.77 -11.80 -0.90
CA LYS A 24 20.07 -12.50 -0.97
C LYS A 24 20.90 -12.12 -2.20
N ASP A 25 20.27 -11.65 -3.28
CA ASP A 25 20.97 -11.54 -4.57
C ASP A 25 21.19 -10.11 -5.09
N GLN A 26 20.62 -9.06 -4.47
CA GLN A 26 20.75 -7.69 -4.98
C GLN A 26 21.77 -6.80 -4.26
N TRP A 27 22.36 -7.23 -3.14
CA TRP A 27 23.41 -6.45 -2.46
C TRP A 27 24.81 -6.94 -2.81
N ARG A 28 25.30 -6.61 -4.01
CA ARG A 28 26.75 -6.58 -4.27
C ARG A 28 27.36 -5.29 -3.72
N CYS A 29 27.21 -5.05 -2.42
CA CYS A 29 28.03 -4.04 -1.76
C CYS A 29 29.42 -4.63 -1.53
N SER A 30 30.44 -4.06 -2.18
CA SER A 30 31.84 -4.53 -2.15
C SER A 30 32.51 -4.42 -0.76
N ILE A 31 31.78 -3.92 0.24
CA ILE A 31 32.27 -3.71 1.60
C ILE A 31 31.53 -4.66 2.52
N SER A 32 32.23 -5.69 3.00
CA SER A 32 31.64 -6.66 3.94
C SER A 32 31.06 -5.95 5.18
N PRO A 33 29.91 -6.39 5.72
CA PRO A 33 29.29 -5.80 6.91
C PRO A 33 30.25 -5.67 8.11
N LYS A 34 31.22 -6.60 8.22
CA LYS A 34 32.29 -6.55 9.24
C LYS A 34 33.18 -5.30 9.12
N LYS A 35 33.47 -4.84 7.90
CA LYS A 35 34.29 -3.64 7.65
C LYS A 35 33.54 -2.36 8.00
N ILE A 36 32.25 -2.29 7.68
CA ILE A 36 31.37 -1.16 8.03
C ILE A 36 31.26 -1.04 9.56
N PHE A 37 30.98 -2.16 10.24
CA PHE A 37 30.89 -2.18 11.70
C PHE A 37 32.20 -1.75 12.37
N SER A 38 33.34 -2.24 11.87
CA SER A 38 34.67 -1.88 12.40
C SER A 38 35.01 -0.40 12.18
N ALA A 39 34.62 0.19 11.04
CA ALA A 39 34.87 1.60 10.75
C ALA A 39 34.05 2.52 11.66
N ILE A 40 32.77 2.20 11.86
CA ILE A 40 31.85 2.98 12.71
C ILE A 40 32.29 2.90 14.18
N THR A 41 32.63 1.72 14.69
CA THR A 41 33.12 1.57 16.08
C THR A 41 34.47 2.25 16.30
N SER A 42 35.36 2.27 15.29
CA SER A 42 36.63 2.98 15.37
C SER A 42 36.45 4.51 15.39
N ALA A 43 35.52 5.04 14.57
CA ALA A 43 35.25 6.48 14.50
C ALA A 43 34.60 7.01 15.80
N LEU A 44 33.70 6.22 16.40
CA LEU A 44 33.02 6.61 17.63
C LEU A 44 33.93 6.54 18.87
N ARG A 45 34.87 5.58 18.92
CA ARG A 45 35.87 5.50 20.01
C ARG A 45 36.85 6.66 20.03
N HIS A 46 37.16 7.25 18.87
CA HIS A 46 38.20 8.29 18.79
C HIS A 46 37.71 9.69 19.20
N ASN A 47 36.41 9.97 19.07
CA ASN A 47 35.88 11.32 19.25
C ASN A 47 35.03 11.53 20.52
N TYR A 48 34.64 10.46 21.22
CA TYR A 48 33.77 10.60 22.37
C TYR A 48 34.15 9.67 23.52
N SER A 49 34.80 10.22 24.55
CA SER A 49 35.14 9.50 25.78
C SER A 49 34.01 9.45 26.81
N VAL A 50 32.85 10.07 26.54
CA VAL A 50 31.80 10.30 27.56
C VAL A 50 30.36 10.22 26.98
N VAL A 51 30.09 9.35 26.01
CA VAL A 51 28.69 8.99 25.71
C VAL A 51 28.41 7.59 26.23
N ASP A 52 27.36 7.50 27.04
CA ASP A 52 26.74 6.25 27.47
C ASP A 52 26.52 5.35 26.24
N GLU A 53 26.88 4.07 26.35
CA GLU A 53 26.77 3.09 25.25
C GLU A 53 25.35 3.08 24.63
N SER A 54 24.33 3.41 25.43
CA SER A 54 22.93 3.51 25.01
C SER A 54 22.68 4.67 24.03
N VAL A 55 23.36 5.80 24.21
CA VAL A 55 23.23 6.99 23.35
C VAL A 55 23.91 6.75 22.01
N ALA A 56 25.07 6.08 22.01
CA ALA A 56 25.75 5.70 20.77
C ALA A 56 24.91 4.72 19.93
N ILE A 57 24.19 3.80 20.57
CA ILE A 57 23.27 2.86 19.88
C ILE A 57 22.12 3.60 19.21
N VAL A 58 21.49 4.56 19.90
CA VAL A 58 20.38 5.35 19.33
C VAL A 58 20.87 6.16 18.12
N ILE A 59 22.04 6.80 18.22
CA ILE A 59 22.63 7.56 17.11
C ILE A 59 22.92 6.65 15.91
N ILE A 60 23.47 5.46 16.13
CA ILE A 60 23.71 4.48 15.05
C ILE A 60 22.39 4.04 14.42
N LEU A 61 21.36 3.74 15.21
CA LEU A 61 20.05 3.34 14.66
C LEU A 61 19.41 4.46 13.84
N VAL A 62 19.45 5.69 14.33
CA VAL A 62 18.94 6.87 13.61
C VAL A 62 19.72 7.09 12.31
N LEU A 63 21.05 6.96 12.33
CA LEU A 63 21.88 7.10 11.13
C LEU A 63 21.66 5.95 10.15
N VAL A 64 21.51 4.70 10.61
CA VAL A 64 21.23 3.55 9.74
C VAL A 64 19.83 3.67 9.13
N CYS A 65 18.82 4.05 9.91
CA CYS A 65 17.47 4.31 9.38
C CYS A 65 17.45 5.52 8.44
N GLY A 66 18.17 6.59 8.78
CA GLY A 66 18.29 7.80 7.95
C GLY A 66 19.05 7.54 6.64
N ILE A 67 20.10 6.72 6.66
CA ILE A 67 20.81 6.28 5.46
C ILE A 67 19.94 5.30 4.66
N ALA A 68 19.20 4.38 5.30
CA ALA A 68 18.25 3.52 4.60
C ALA A 68 17.17 4.34 3.88
N TYR A 69 16.69 5.41 4.50
CA TYR A 69 15.74 6.35 3.88
C TYR A 69 16.39 7.17 2.74
N ALA A 70 17.62 7.65 2.93
CA ALA A 70 18.32 8.46 1.92
C ALA A 70 18.84 7.65 0.72
N VAL A 71 19.25 6.40 0.95
CA VAL A 71 19.73 5.46 -0.08
C VAL A 71 18.56 4.68 -0.70
N GLY A 72 17.43 4.57 0.01
CA GLY A 72 16.17 4.07 -0.50
C GLY A 72 15.51 4.95 -1.56
N GLY A 73 16.01 6.18 -1.74
CA GLY A 73 15.57 7.09 -2.79
C GLY A 73 14.12 7.55 -2.60
N SER A 74 13.82 8.75 -3.09
CA SER A 74 12.43 9.06 -3.44
C SER A 74 11.98 8.00 -4.47
N PRO A 75 10.78 7.40 -4.36
CA PRO A 75 10.28 6.40 -5.31
C PRO A 75 9.95 7.11 -6.62
N GLY A 76 11.01 7.43 -7.34
CA GLY A 76 10.98 8.16 -8.58
C GLY A 76 12.11 7.59 -9.41
N ASN A 77 11.71 6.82 -10.43
CA ASN A 77 12.49 6.60 -11.64
C ASN A 77 13.34 5.32 -11.76
N GLN A 78 12.92 4.20 -11.17
CA GLN A 78 13.09 2.90 -11.83
C GLN A 78 11.70 2.39 -12.22
N SER A 79 11.47 2.15 -13.51
CA SER A 79 10.24 1.56 -14.01
C SER A 79 10.22 0.08 -13.65
N ASP A 80 9.82 -0.22 -12.42
CA ASP A 80 9.40 -1.56 -12.06
C ASP A 80 8.28 -1.98 -13.05
N PRO A 81 8.48 -3.04 -13.86
CA PRO A 81 7.49 -3.46 -14.86
C PRO A 81 6.15 -3.87 -14.23
N PHE A 82 6.10 -4.07 -12.92
CA PHE A 82 4.91 -4.43 -12.17
C PHE A 82 4.25 -3.24 -11.49
N THR A 83 4.78 -2.03 -11.65
CA THR A 83 4.12 -0.79 -11.21
C THR A 83 3.27 -0.19 -12.33
N VAL A 84 1.98 -0.04 -12.07
CA VAL A 84 1.01 0.50 -13.02
C VAL A 84 0.62 1.91 -12.61
N SER A 85 0.80 2.87 -13.51
CA SER A 85 0.38 4.25 -13.28
C SER A 85 -1.10 4.42 -13.58
N LEU A 86 -1.86 4.88 -12.58
CA LEU A 86 -3.29 5.17 -12.72
C LEU A 86 -3.48 6.41 -13.60
N SER A 87 -3.64 6.18 -14.89
CA SER A 87 -3.68 7.25 -15.90
C SER A 87 -4.58 6.88 -17.08
N TYR A 88 -5.19 7.90 -17.69
CA TYR A 88 -6.03 7.73 -18.87
C TYR A 88 -5.79 8.85 -19.87
N THR A 89 -6.10 8.58 -21.14
CA THR A 89 -6.04 9.58 -22.20
C THR A 89 -7.43 10.04 -22.61
N MET A 90 -7.60 11.34 -22.82
CA MET A 90 -8.83 11.92 -23.34
C MET A 90 -8.49 12.76 -24.58
N THR A 91 -9.27 12.58 -25.64
CA THR A 91 -9.16 13.40 -26.85
C THR A 91 -10.18 14.53 -26.76
N LEU A 92 -9.69 15.76 -26.81
CA LEU A 92 -10.49 16.98 -26.80
C LEU A 92 -11.16 17.18 -28.17
N GLU A 93 -12.19 18.03 -28.21
CA GLU A 93 -12.94 18.34 -29.45
C GLU A 93 -12.05 18.85 -30.59
N ASN A 94 -10.94 19.51 -30.26
CA ASN A 94 -9.96 19.99 -31.24
C ASN A 94 -9.00 18.90 -31.76
N GLY A 95 -9.21 17.63 -31.39
CA GLY A 95 -8.37 16.48 -31.75
C GLY A 95 -7.12 16.28 -30.90
N THR A 96 -6.85 17.15 -29.93
CA THR A 96 -5.69 17.03 -29.03
C THR A 96 -5.92 15.89 -28.04
N THR A 97 -4.99 14.95 -27.94
CA THR A 97 -5.03 13.89 -26.93
C THR A 97 -4.16 14.27 -25.73
N MET A 98 -4.77 14.29 -24.55
CA MET A 98 -4.14 14.64 -23.28
C MET A 98 -4.11 13.42 -22.34
N LYS A 99 -3.02 13.25 -21.59
CA LYS A 99 -2.88 12.22 -20.56
C LYS A 99 -3.16 12.80 -19.18
N TYR A 100 -4.10 12.19 -18.46
CA TYR A 100 -4.50 12.52 -17.10
C TYR A 100 -4.04 11.44 -16.14
N TYR A 101 -3.85 11.81 -14.88
CA TYR A 101 -3.45 10.90 -13.81
C TYR A 101 -4.50 10.96 -12.72
N GLU A 102 -4.80 9.81 -12.13
CA GLU A 102 -5.54 9.78 -10.89
C GLU A 102 -4.59 10.17 -9.74
N THR A 103 -5.10 10.96 -8.80
CA THR A 103 -4.32 11.51 -7.69
C THR A 103 -5.02 11.29 -6.36
N ASN A 104 -4.25 11.17 -5.28
CA ASN A 104 -4.81 11.18 -3.93
C ASN A 104 -5.21 12.57 -3.46
N ALA A 105 -5.68 12.65 -2.20
CA ALA A 105 -6.06 13.89 -1.53
C ALA A 105 -4.95 14.97 -1.54
N SER A 106 -3.68 14.56 -1.55
CA SER A 106 -2.51 15.44 -1.60
C SER A 106 -2.03 15.76 -3.02
N LEU A 107 -2.82 15.43 -4.05
CA LEU A 107 -2.51 15.65 -5.48
C LEU A 107 -1.28 14.89 -5.99
N TYR A 108 -0.83 13.84 -5.27
CA TYR A 108 0.21 12.95 -5.77
C TYR A 108 -0.39 11.93 -6.72
N LYS A 109 0.35 11.63 -7.80
CA LYS A 109 -0.02 10.58 -8.76
C LYS A 109 -0.05 9.23 -8.06
N MET A 110 -1.07 8.44 -8.37
CA MET A 110 -1.25 7.12 -7.80
C MET A 110 -0.74 6.02 -8.73
N PHE A 111 -0.26 4.96 -8.10
CA PHE A 111 0.26 3.75 -8.73
C PHE A 111 -0.24 2.54 -7.95
N ILE A 112 -0.37 1.42 -8.62
CA ILE A 112 -0.60 0.11 -8.02
C ILE A 112 0.60 -0.80 -8.32
N HIS A 113 0.89 -1.74 -7.42
CA HIS A 113 2.07 -2.59 -7.49
C HIS A 113 1.67 -4.07 -7.55
N ASN A 114 1.82 -4.66 -8.73
CA ASN A 114 1.46 -6.05 -8.95
C ASN A 114 2.54 -7.00 -8.46
N VAL A 115 2.13 -8.17 -8.00
CA VAL A 115 3.01 -9.30 -7.71
C VAL A 115 2.84 -10.31 -8.84
N PRO A 116 3.91 -10.68 -9.57
CA PRO A 116 3.81 -11.56 -10.74
C PRO A 116 3.19 -12.94 -10.45
N GLU A 117 3.36 -13.41 -9.21
CA GLU A 117 2.84 -14.69 -8.73
C GLU A 117 1.43 -14.59 -8.13
N ALA A 118 0.85 -13.39 -8.05
CA ALA A 118 -0.51 -13.22 -7.59
C ALA A 118 -1.49 -13.91 -8.54
N ARG A 119 -2.50 -14.56 -7.96
CA ARG A 119 -3.46 -15.37 -8.72
C ARG A 119 -4.88 -14.95 -8.46
N ASN A 120 -5.74 -15.25 -9.42
CA ASN A 120 -7.18 -15.26 -9.20
C ASN A 120 -7.52 -16.30 -8.11
N VAL A 121 -8.38 -15.91 -7.18
CA VAL A 121 -8.83 -16.75 -6.06
C VAL A 121 -10.33 -17.01 -6.14
N THR A 122 -10.87 -17.85 -5.28
CA THR A 122 -12.33 -18.06 -5.17
C THR A 122 -13.02 -16.83 -4.56
N TYR A 123 -14.33 -16.70 -4.75
CA TYR A 123 -15.11 -15.67 -4.09
C TYR A 123 -14.93 -15.69 -2.57
N ASP A 124 -14.99 -16.86 -1.94
CA ASP A 124 -14.86 -16.99 -0.49
C ASP A 124 -13.47 -16.57 0.01
N GLU A 125 -12.41 -16.81 -0.79
CA GLU A 125 -11.07 -16.28 -0.51
C GLU A 125 -11.01 -14.74 -0.61
N VAL A 126 -11.71 -14.12 -1.59
CA VAL A 126 -11.82 -12.65 -1.66
C VAL A 126 -12.52 -12.10 -0.42
N ILE A 127 -13.66 -12.68 -0.04
CA ILE A 127 -14.40 -12.23 1.15
C ILE A 127 -13.56 -12.39 2.41
N SER A 128 -12.85 -13.51 2.56
CA SER A 128 -11.97 -13.75 3.70
C SER A 128 -10.80 -12.76 3.74
N PHE A 129 -10.24 -12.40 2.58
CA PHE A 129 -9.19 -11.38 2.48
C PHE A 129 -9.70 -10.01 2.92
N ILE A 130 -10.84 -9.57 2.37
CA ILE A 130 -11.41 -8.26 2.64
C ILE A 130 -11.75 -8.10 4.13
N LEU A 131 -12.38 -9.11 4.74
CA LEU A 131 -12.71 -9.08 6.18
C LEU A 131 -11.49 -9.09 7.12
N ASP A 132 -10.32 -9.48 6.63
CA ASP A 132 -9.04 -9.48 7.38
C ASP A 132 -8.17 -8.25 7.05
N ASP A 133 -8.60 -7.41 6.11
CA ASP A 133 -7.88 -6.22 5.68
C ASP A 133 -8.41 -4.98 6.40
N ASP A 134 -7.61 -4.39 7.30
CA ASP A 134 -8.03 -3.25 8.13
C ASP A 134 -8.04 -1.90 7.39
N THR A 135 -7.97 -1.87 6.05
CA THR A 135 -7.88 -0.59 5.31
C THR A 135 -9.13 0.27 5.52
N ASP A 136 -10.30 -0.35 5.68
CA ASP A 136 -11.57 0.32 5.94
C ASP A 136 -11.62 1.00 7.33
N GLN A 137 -10.71 0.64 8.24
CA GLN A 137 -10.57 1.24 9.57
C GLN A 137 -9.80 2.57 9.55
N VAL A 138 -9.16 2.92 8.44
CA VAL A 138 -8.56 4.25 8.26
C VAL A 138 -9.71 5.27 8.15
N PRO A 139 -9.73 6.36 8.94
CA PRO A 139 -10.77 7.37 8.83
C PRO A 139 -10.72 8.12 7.50
N TYR A 140 -11.87 8.30 6.86
CA TYR A 140 -11.98 9.05 5.62
C TYR A 140 -11.70 10.52 5.86
N GLY A 141 -10.87 11.14 5.02
CA GLY A 141 -10.60 12.56 5.07
C GLY A 141 -10.36 13.14 3.69
N TYR A 142 -11.14 14.17 3.33
CA TYR A 142 -11.06 14.83 2.02
C TYR A 142 -9.66 15.37 1.70
N ASP A 143 -8.90 15.78 2.73
CA ASP A 143 -7.56 16.34 2.59
C ASP A 143 -6.44 15.34 2.95
N SER A 144 -6.78 14.09 3.30
CA SER A 144 -5.81 13.12 3.83
C SER A 144 -5.87 11.72 3.23
N TYR A 145 -7.07 11.15 3.07
CA TYR A 145 -7.24 9.76 2.67
C TYR A 145 -8.65 9.58 2.08
N ILE A 146 -8.71 9.48 0.75
CA ILE A 146 -9.96 9.43 -0.02
C ILE A 146 -10.09 8.08 -0.73
N CYS A 147 -11.21 7.82 -1.43
CA CYS A 147 -11.53 6.51 -2.02
C CYS A 147 -10.38 5.87 -2.83
N ILE A 148 -9.59 6.65 -3.57
CA ILE A 148 -8.45 6.10 -4.31
C ILE A 148 -7.30 5.63 -3.42
N ASP A 149 -7.08 6.26 -2.27
CA ASP A 149 -6.09 5.82 -1.30
C ASP A 149 -6.48 4.44 -0.71
N TYR A 150 -7.76 4.25 -0.36
CA TYR A 150 -8.29 2.94 0.06
C TYR A 150 -8.10 1.89 -1.03
N ALA A 151 -8.53 2.20 -2.27
CA ALA A 151 -8.48 1.24 -3.36
C ALA A 151 -7.04 0.81 -3.71
N VAL A 152 -6.08 1.74 -3.66
CA VAL A 152 -4.65 1.42 -3.85
C VAL A 152 -4.11 0.57 -2.70
N ALA A 153 -4.44 0.90 -1.45
CA ALA A 153 -3.98 0.13 -0.30
C ALA A 153 -4.51 -1.31 -0.32
N VAL A 154 -5.81 -1.51 -0.60
CA VAL A 154 -6.43 -2.84 -0.71
C VAL A 154 -5.82 -3.64 -1.86
N HIS A 155 -5.60 -3.01 -3.01
CA HIS A 155 -4.91 -3.64 -4.14
C HIS A 155 -3.54 -4.18 -3.71
N ASP A 156 -2.69 -3.31 -3.17
CA ASP A 156 -1.32 -3.68 -2.82
C ASP A 156 -1.29 -4.69 -1.65
N ASN A 157 -2.27 -4.66 -0.75
CA ASN A 157 -2.43 -5.64 0.32
C ASN A 157 -2.83 -7.02 -0.24
N ALA A 158 -3.72 -7.08 -1.22
CA ALA A 158 -4.12 -8.30 -1.91
C ALA A 158 -2.93 -8.93 -2.65
N GLU A 159 -2.22 -8.13 -3.44
CA GLU A 159 -1.05 -8.56 -4.21
C GLU A 159 0.04 -9.12 -3.28
N ARG A 160 0.30 -8.47 -2.13
CA ARG A 160 1.22 -8.98 -1.10
C ARG A 160 0.81 -10.31 -0.47
N ARG A 161 -0.47 -10.69 -0.58
CA ARG A 161 -1.00 -12.00 -0.17
C ARG A 161 -1.11 -12.98 -1.35
N ASN A 162 -0.53 -12.65 -2.50
CA ASN A 162 -0.61 -13.37 -3.78
C ASN A 162 -2.06 -13.50 -4.31
N ILE A 163 -2.90 -12.49 -4.06
CA ILE A 163 -4.25 -12.38 -4.58
C ILE A 163 -4.25 -11.32 -5.66
N SER A 164 -4.57 -11.69 -6.90
CA SER A 164 -4.61 -10.74 -8.00
C SER A 164 -5.80 -9.79 -7.85
N ALA A 165 -5.52 -8.50 -7.83
CA ALA A 165 -6.51 -7.44 -7.71
C ALA A 165 -6.38 -6.45 -8.87
N GLY A 166 -7.50 -5.81 -9.20
CA GLY A 166 -7.52 -4.63 -10.05
C GLY A 166 -8.07 -3.44 -9.27
N LEU A 167 -7.79 -2.25 -9.78
CA LEU A 167 -8.36 -0.99 -9.30
C LEU A 167 -9.34 -0.46 -10.34
N VAL A 168 -10.49 0.03 -9.89
CA VAL A 168 -11.51 0.61 -10.76
C VAL A 168 -11.71 2.07 -10.38
N THR A 169 -11.73 2.97 -11.36
CA THR A 169 -12.26 4.33 -11.19
C THR A 169 -13.50 4.53 -12.03
N CYS A 170 -14.46 5.29 -11.52
CA CYS A 170 -15.66 5.66 -12.26
C CYS A 170 -16.16 7.05 -11.87
N ASP A 171 -16.97 7.64 -12.75
CA ASP A 171 -17.65 8.89 -12.47
C ASP A 171 -19.07 8.58 -11.99
N ILE A 172 -19.45 9.19 -10.88
CA ILE A 172 -20.76 9.13 -10.24
C ILE A 172 -21.31 10.57 -10.07
N ARG A 173 -22.55 10.71 -9.62
CA ARG A 173 -23.28 12.00 -9.62
C ARG A 173 -22.50 13.16 -8.96
N ASP A 174 -21.82 12.88 -7.87
CA ASP A 174 -21.15 13.91 -7.05
C ASP A 174 -19.61 13.89 -7.19
N GLY A 175 -19.05 13.17 -8.16
CA GLY A 175 -17.61 13.18 -8.42
C GLY A 175 -17.06 11.86 -8.97
N LYS A 176 -15.77 11.61 -8.70
CA LYS A 176 -15.13 10.33 -9.00
C LYS A 176 -15.22 9.40 -7.82
N HIS A 177 -15.33 8.11 -8.09
CA HIS A 177 -15.20 7.04 -7.09
C HIS A 177 -14.13 6.05 -7.52
N ALA A 178 -13.53 5.39 -6.53
CA ALA A 178 -12.53 4.36 -6.74
C ALA A 178 -12.84 3.17 -5.84
N LEU A 179 -12.64 1.97 -6.38
CA LEU A 179 -12.90 0.69 -5.70
C LEU A 179 -12.02 -0.41 -6.31
N ASN A 180 -12.15 -1.65 -5.85
CA ASN A 180 -11.35 -2.78 -6.32
C ASN A 180 -12.19 -3.75 -7.16
N VAL A 181 -11.52 -4.53 -8.02
CA VAL A 181 -12.11 -5.66 -8.72
C VAL A 181 -11.24 -6.90 -8.57
N PHE A 182 -11.86 -8.03 -8.29
CA PHE A 182 -11.20 -9.33 -8.19
C PHE A 182 -11.81 -10.28 -9.21
N ASN A 183 -11.00 -10.83 -10.11
CA ASN A 183 -11.47 -11.86 -11.03
C ASN A 183 -11.53 -13.20 -10.28
N THR A 184 -12.69 -13.55 -9.76
CA THR A 184 -12.84 -14.82 -9.02
C THR A 184 -12.89 -16.00 -9.97
N THR A 185 -12.37 -17.14 -9.53
CA THR A 185 -12.30 -18.38 -10.32
C THR A 185 -13.66 -19.08 -10.46
N ASP A 186 -14.64 -18.74 -9.61
CA ASP A 186 -15.91 -19.44 -9.47
C ASP A 186 -17.16 -18.56 -9.65
N ARG A 187 -17.03 -17.22 -9.54
CA ARG A 187 -18.18 -16.28 -9.68
C ARG A 187 -17.96 -15.13 -10.65
N GLY A 188 -16.82 -15.10 -11.35
CA GLY A 188 -16.45 -14.00 -12.25
C GLY A 188 -15.96 -12.76 -11.48
N PRO A 189 -15.99 -11.56 -12.09
CA PRO A 189 -15.50 -10.35 -11.46
C PRO A 189 -16.37 -9.95 -10.26
N VAL A 190 -15.72 -9.64 -9.15
CA VAL A 190 -16.36 -9.10 -7.94
C VAL A 190 -15.76 -7.76 -7.60
N TYR A 191 -16.63 -6.77 -7.43
CA TYR A 191 -16.24 -5.41 -7.12
C TYR A 191 -16.37 -5.17 -5.61
N VAL A 192 -15.37 -4.57 -5.00
CA VAL A 192 -15.34 -4.32 -3.56
C VAL A 192 -15.04 -2.85 -3.31
N ASP A 193 -15.89 -2.20 -2.53
CA ASP A 193 -15.70 -0.83 -2.05
C ASP A 193 -15.37 -0.84 -0.55
N CYS A 194 -14.09 -0.67 -0.26
CA CYS A 194 -13.52 -0.67 1.09
C CYS A 194 -13.37 0.76 1.64
N THR A 195 -14.04 1.75 1.04
CA THR A 195 -13.97 3.13 1.54
C THR A 195 -14.51 3.19 2.95
N GLY A 196 -13.65 3.60 3.88
CA GLY A 196 -13.87 3.57 5.31
C GLY A 196 -14.84 4.63 5.86
N ALA A 197 -14.94 4.64 7.20
CA ALA A 197 -15.82 5.50 7.98
C ALA A 197 -15.58 7.00 7.74
N ARG A 198 -16.65 7.80 7.65
CA ARG A 198 -16.51 9.27 7.75
C ARG A 198 -16.29 9.69 9.19
N PRO A 199 -15.70 10.88 9.44
CA PRO A 199 -15.56 11.41 10.79
C PRO A 199 -16.92 11.51 11.49
N GLY A 200 -17.06 10.79 12.61
CA GLY A 200 -18.29 10.72 13.39
C GLY A 200 -19.17 9.49 13.12
N ASP A 201 -18.85 8.68 12.12
CA ASP A 201 -19.50 7.39 11.93
C ASP A 201 -19.02 6.39 13.01
N PRO A 202 -19.88 5.44 13.44
CA PRO A 202 -19.51 4.44 14.45
C PRO A 202 -18.52 3.42 13.90
N ALA A 203 -17.50 3.05 14.69
CA ALA A 203 -16.51 2.05 14.27
C ALA A 203 -17.16 0.69 13.95
N HIS A 204 -17.12 0.31 12.67
CA HIS A 204 -17.70 -0.89 12.10
C HIS A 204 -16.83 -1.41 10.95
N ASN A 205 -17.18 -2.56 10.40
CA ASN A 205 -16.69 -2.96 9.09
C ASN A 205 -17.47 -2.19 8.02
N TYR A 206 -16.75 -1.52 7.13
CA TYR A 206 -17.26 -0.73 6.02
C TYR A 206 -17.03 -1.41 4.67
N ASP A 207 -16.61 -2.68 4.63
CA ASP A 207 -16.44 -3.38 3.37
C ASP A 207 -17.77 -3.69 2.70
N LYS A 208 -17.82 -3.40 1.41
CA LYS A 208 -19.03 -3.51 0.61
C LYS A 208 -18.76 -4.26 -0.68
N ILE A 209 -19.66 -5.16 -1.07
CA ILE A 209 -19.72 -5.68 -2.43
C ILE A 209 -20.47 -4.66 -3.30
N ALA A 210 -19.79 -4.18 -4.33
CA ALA A 210 -20.36 -3.25 -5.30
C ALA A 210 -20.93 -4.01 -6.52
N ARG A 211 -22.02 -3.49 -7.08
CA ARG A 211 -22.57 -3.86 -8.37
C ARG A 211 -22.62 -2.61 -9.25
N ILE A 212 -22.07 -2.73 -10.45
CA ILE A 212 -21.98 -1.65 -11.43
C ILE A 212 -22.71 -2.09 -12.71
N ASP A 213 -24.00 -1.76 -12.79
CA ASP A 213 -24.90 -2.15 -13.90
C ASP A 213 -25.48 -0.93 -14.63
N GLY A 214 -24.68 0.14 -14.73
CA GLY A 214 -25.11 1.49 -15.11
C GLY A 214 -25.60 2.31 -13.90
N ARG A 215 -25.84 1.64 -12.76
CA ARG A 215 -25.98 2.28 -11.46
C ARG A 215 -24.97 1.71 -10.48
N TYR A 216 -24.65 2.51 -9.47
CA TYR A 216 -23.83 2.09 -8.35
C TYR A 216 -24.73 1.51 -7.26
N ARG A 217 -24.53 0.25 -6.88
CA ARG A 217 -25.25 -0.37 -5.78
C ARG A 217 -24.27 -1.11 -4.91
N VAL A 218 -24.45 -1.05 -3.60
CA VAL A 218 -23.59 -1.75 -2.66
C VAL A 218 -24.41 -2.56 -1.66
N GLU A 219 -23.84 -3.68 -1.25
CA GLU A 219 -24.33 -4.57 -0.20
C GLU A 219 -23.17 -4.81 0.77
N PRO A 220 -23.39 -4.85 2.09
CA PRO A 220 -22.30 -5.07 3.04
C PRO A 220 -21.71 -6.48 2.87
N VAL A 221 -20.40 -6.63 3.05
CA VAL A 221 -19.71 -7.92 2.94
C VAL A 221 -20.08 -8.87 4.09
N ALA A 222 -20.38 -8.30 5.27
CA ALA A 222 -20.85 -9.05 6.42
C ALA A 222 -22.08 -8.39 7.07
N ASP A 223 -22.91 -9.17 7.77
CA ASP A 223 -24.13 -8.74 8.50
C ASP A 223 -23.83 -7.85 9.73
N ILE A 224 -22.79 -7.02 9.65
CA ILE A 224 -22.21 -6.30 10.78
C ILE A 224 -22.45 -4.80 10.64
N SER A 225 -23.71 -4.39 10.54
CA SER A 225 -24.25 -3.16 11.14
C SER A 225 -25.50 -2.71 10.39
N PRO A 226 -26.61 -2.38 11.08
CA PRO A 226 -27.76 -1.70 10.47
C PRO A 226 -27.43 -0.25 10.02
N TYR A 227 -26.19 0.22 10.26
CA TYR A 227 -25.70 1.57 9.97
C TYR A 227 -24.54 1.59 8.97
N TYR A 228 -24.53 0.71 7.96
CA TYR A 228 -23.59 0.91 6.85
C TYR A 228 -24.05 2.11 6.00
N TYR A 229 -23.21 3.13 5.91
CA TYR A 229 -23.51 4.33 5.14
C TYR A 229 -23.42 4.03 3.64
N VAL A 230 -24.55 4.14 2.95
CA VAL A 230 -24.64 3.86 1.51
C VAL A 230 -24.46 5.15 0.72
N SER A 231 -23.23 5.71 0.75
CA SER A 231 -22.92 6.81 -0.18
C SER A 231 -23.09 6.32 -1.61
N HIS A 232 -23.77 7.11 -2.44
CA HIS A 232 -23.89 6.89 -3.88
C HIS A 232 -24.80 5.75 -4.34
N GLN A 233 -25.65 5.22 -3.44
CA GLN A 233 -26.64 4.22 -3.83
C GLN A 233 -27.54 4.74 -4.96
N ASN A 234 -27.62 3.95 -6.04
CA ASN A 234 -28.34 4.22 -7.27
C ASN A 234 -27.84 5.40 -8.11
N ASP A 235 -26.69 6.00 -7.79
CA ASP A 235 -26.07 7.01 -8.67
C ASP A 235 -25.76 6.38 -10.04
N THR A 236 -25.95 7.16 -11.11
CA THR A 236 -25.56 6.73 -12.46
C THR A 236 -24.05 6.62 -12.53
N VAL A 237 -23.56 5.52 -13.09
CA VAL A 237 -22.12 5.28 -13.27
C VAL A 237 -21.74 5.52 -14.73
N SER A 238 -20.64 6.23 -14.94
CA SER A 238 -20.05 6.45 -16.26
C SER A 238 -18.51 6.41 -16.18
N ASN A 239 -17.85 6.44 -17.35
CA ASN A 239 -16.39 6.51 -17.45
C ASN A 239 -15.63 5.49 -16.60
N ILE A 240 -16.12 4.24 -16.59
CA ILE A 240 -15.50 3.15 -15.84
C ILE A 240 -14.15 2.82 -16.47
N ARG A 241 -13.11 2.81 -15.64
CA ARG A 241 -11.74 2.45 -16.00
C ARG A 241 -11.28 1.36 -15.06
N VAL A 242 -10.62 0.34 -15.60
CA VAL A 242 -10.04 -0.75 -14.81
C VAL A 242 -8.54 -0.78 -15.06
N TYR A 243 -7.78 -0.80 -13.99
CA TYR A 243 -6.33 -0.89 -13.96
C TYR A 243 -5.97 -2.26 -13.38
N TRP A 244 -5.14 -3.00 -14.10
CA TRP A 244 -4.56 -4.28 -13.73
C TRP A 244 -3.07 -4.17 -13.85
#